data_AF-A0A376MTS8-F1
#
_entry.id   AF-A0A376MTS8-F1
#
_cell.length_a   1.000
_cell.length_b   1.000
_cell.length_c   1.000
_cell.angle_alpha   90.00
_cell.angle_beta   90.00
_cell.angle_gamma   90.00
#
_symmetry.space_group_name_H-M   'P 1'
#
loop_
_entity.id
_entity.type
_entity.pdbx_description
1 polymer ?
#
loop_
_entity_poly.entity_id
_entity_poly.type
_entity_poly.pdbx_seq_one_letter_code
_entity_poly.pdbx_strand_id
1 'polypeptide(L)'
;MGVWDSLLYEGFSLAIGVTGTEALANTFSLDPLGSVQWRFVMAADHPLANVEEPLTEAQLRRFPAVNIEDSARTLTKRVAWRLPGQKEIIVPDMETKIAAHLAALALVFCQNHFASQ
;
A
#
# COMPACT_ATOMS: atom_id res chain seq x y z
N MET A 1 -6.81 5.05 5.21
CA MET A 1 -7.76 5.98 5.83
C MET A 1 -7.47 6.23 7.31
N GLY A 2 -6.76 5.33 8.00
CA GLY A 2 -6.46 5.47 9.44
C GLY A 2 -5.90 6.83 9.87
N VAL A 3 -4.99 7.43 9.11
CA VAL A 3 -4.45 8.76 9.45
C VAL A 3 -5.54 9.84 9.46
N TRP A 4 -6.46 9.81 8.49
CA TRP A 4 -7.62 10.72 8.46
C TRP A 4 -8.60 10.42 9.59
N ASP A 5 -8.82 9.14 9.88
CA ASP A 5 -9.71 8.66 10.94
C ASP A 5 -9.27 9.19 12.31
N SER A 6 -8.00 9.01 12.66
CA SER A 6 -7.42 9.54 13.89
C SER A 6 -7.48 11.07 13.94
N LEU A 7 -7.14 11.75 12.83
CA LEU A 7 -7.18 13.22 12.80
C LEU A 7 -8.59 13.79 13.04
N LEU A 8 -9.64 13.13 12.51
CA LEU A 8 -11.02 13.58 12.64
C LEU A 8 -11.65 13.23 13.99
N TYR A 9 -11.30 12.08 14.58
CA TYR A 9 -12.07 11.50 15.69
C TYR A 9 -11.28 11.29 16.99
N GLU A 10 -9.95 11.39 16.97
CA GLU A 10 -9.10 11.11 18.14
C GLU A 10 -8.42 12.37 18.72
N GLY A 11 -8.77 13.56 18.21
CA GLY A 11 -8.35 14.85 18.79
C GLY A 11 -6.91 15.27 18.47
N PHE A 12 -6.29 14.69 17.44
CA PHE A 12 -4.98 15.14 16.95
C PHE A 12 -5.08 16.49 16.23
N SER A 13 -4.00 17.27 16.31
CA SER A 13 -3.93 18.61 15.66
C SER A 13 -3.04 18.64 14.42
N LEU A 14 -2.27 17.57 14.17
CA LEU A 14 -1.35 17.44 13.05
C LEU A 14 -1.26 15.99 12.62
N ALA A 15 -1.19 15.77 11.31
CA ALA A 15 -0.91 14.46 10.73
C ALA A 15 0.01 14.59 9.52
N ILE A 16 0.88 13.57 9.34
CA ILE A 16 1.75 13.44 8.17
C ILE A 16 1.33 12.17 7.42
N GLY A 17 1.27 12.26 6.08
CA GLY A 17 0.93 11.11 5.25
C GLY A 17 -0.57 10.83 5.13
N VAL A 18 -1.43 11.84 5.33
CA VAL A 18 -2.84 11.76 4.93
C VAL A 18 -2.95 11.55 3.42
N THR A 19 -3.96 10.80 2.99
CA THR A 19 -4.19 10.49 1.57
C THR A 19 -5.16 11.48 0.93
N GLY A 20 -4.88 11.93 -0.30
CA GLY A 20 -5.77 12.81 -1.07
C GLY A 20 -5.20 14.22 -1.22
N THR A 21 -5.83 15.02 -2.09
CA THR A 21 -5.43 16.42 -2.36
C THR A 21 -6.33 17.45 -1.69
N GLU A 22 -7.43 17.00 -1.09
CA GLU A 22 -8.43 17.84 -0.45
C GLU A 22 -8.69 17.38 0.98
N ALA A 23 -8.94 18.33 1.87
CA ALA A 23 -9.27 18.02 3.26
C ALA A 23 -10.65 17.38 3.35
N LEU A 24 -10.78 16.33 4.16
CA LEU A 24 -12.09 15.68 4.40
C LEU A 24 -13.03 16.51 5.29
N ALA A 25 -12.52 17.57 5.92
CA ALA A 25 -13.30 18.50 6.70
C ALA A 25 -12.71 19.91 6.59
N ASN A 26 -13.59 20.92 6.62
CA ASN A 26 -13.21 22.34 6.52
C ASN A 26 -12.41 22.86 7.73
N THR A 27 -12.30 22.05 8.79
CA THR A 27 -11.51 22.35 9.99
C THR A 27 -10.01 22.08 9.81
N PHE A 28 -9.61 21.44 8.71
CA PHE A 28 -8.22 21.12 8.43
C PHE A 28 -7.74 21.79 7.15
N SER A 29 -6.47 22.17 7.15
CA SER A 29 -5.75 22.61 5.96
C SER A 29 -4.72 21.54 5.58
N LEU A 30 -4.48 21.38 4.28
CA LEU A 30 -3.45 20.49 3.75
C LEU A 30 -2.32 21.30 3.16
N ASP A 31 -1.10 20.90 3.46
CA ASP A 31 0.11 21.45 2.84
C ASP A 31 0.93 20.31 2.21
N PRO A 32 1.20 20.34 0.89
CA PRO A 32 1.97 19.30 0.23
C PRO A 32 3.42 19.23 0.75
N LEU A 33 3.80 18.09 1.34
CA LEU A 33 5.18 17.83 1.76
C LEU A 33 6.09 17.31 0.63
N GLY A 34 5.50 16.82 -0.45
CA GLY A 34 6.20 16.18 -1.55
C GLY A 34 5.42 15.01 -2.13
N SER A 35 6.05 14.26 -3.03
CA SER A 35 5.45 13.07 -3.64
C SER A 35 6.24 11.80 -3.30
N VAL A 36 5.51 10.71 -3.08
CA VAL A 36 6.07 9.38 -2.86
C VAL A 36 5.87 8.56 -4.12
N GLN A 37 6.96 8.09 -4.72
CA GLN A 37 6.90 7.18 -5.86
C GLN A 37 6.71 5.75 -5.36
N TRP A 38 5.65 5.11 -5.84
CA TRP A 38 5.35 3.71 -5.58
C TRP A 38 5.79 2.86 -6.76
N ARG A 39 6.41 1.71 -6.48
CA ARG A 39 6.77 0.73 -7.49
C ARG A 39 6.10 -0.61 -7.22
N PHE A 40 5.64 -1.23 -8.30
CA PHE A 40 5.28 -2.63 -8.30
C PHE A 40 6.56 -3.44 -8.44
N VAL A 41 6.82 -4.32 -7.47
CA VAL A 41 8.04 -5.12 -7.41
C VAL A 41 7.71 -6.58 -7.10
N MET A 42 8.58 -7.46 -7.58
CA MET A 42 8.62 -8.88 -7.23
C MET A 42 10.07 -9.30 -7.03
N ALA A 43 10.29 -10.41 -6.33
CA ALA A 43 11.63 -10.97 -6.20
C ALA A 43 12.20 -11.34 -7.57
N ALA A 44 13.54 -11.30 -7.73
CA ALA A 44 14.19 -11.56 -9.01
C ALA A 44 13.96 -12.99 -9.54
N ASP A 45 13.76 -13.95 -8.63
CA ASP A 45 13.45 -15.35 -8.91
C ASP A 45 11.93 -15.63 -9.01
N HIS A 46 11.09 -14.60 -8.91
CA HIS A 46 9.64 -14.75 -8.98
C HIS A 46 9.21 -15.29 -10.36
N PRO A 47 8.22 -16.20 -10.45
CA PRO A 47 7.83 -16.80 -11.73
C PRO A 47 7.38 -15.79 -12.80
N LEU A 48 6.87 -14.63 -12.39
CA LEU A 48 6.48 -13.55 -13.31
C LEU A 48 7.65 -12.68 -13.78
N ALA A 49 8.85 -12.80 -13.22
CA ALA A 49 10.01 -11.99 -13.61
C ALA A 49 10.53 -12.33 -15.00
N ASN A 50 10.26 -13.56 -15.48
CA ASN A 50 10.67 -14.05 -16.81
C ASN A 50 9.53 -14.02 -17.84
N VAL A 51 8.40 -13.42 -17.50
CA VAL A 51 7.24 -13.31 -18.38
C VAL A 51 7.36 -12.03 -19.22
N GLU A 52 6.98 -12.11 -20.49
CA GLU A 52 6.95 -10.93 -21.36
C GLU A 52 5.96 -9.88 -20.83
N GLU A 53 6.44 -8.64 -20.73
CA GLU A 53 5.63 -7.52 -20.28
C GLU A 53 4.73 -6.98 -21.42
N PRO A 54 3.53 -6.43 -21.10
CA PRO A 54 3.00 -6.20 -19.75
C PRO A 54 2.32 -7.42 -19.13
N LEU A 55 2.45 -7.55 -17.80
CA LEU A 55 1.75 -8.57 -17.04
C LEU A 55 0.23 -8.34 -17.06
N THR A 56 -0.51 -9.39 -17.39
CA THR A 56 -1.97 -9.38 -17.34
C THR A 56 -2.48 -9.55 -15.91
N GLU A 57 -3.65 -8.99 -15.60
CA GLU A 57 -4.31 -9.21 -14.31
C GLU A 57 -4.52 -10.71 -14.00
N ALA A 58 -4.75 -11.52 -15.03
CA ALA A 58 -4.92 -12.96 -14.88
C ALA A 58 -3.62 -13.67 -14.43
N GLN A 59 -2.46 -13.16 -14.83
CA GLN A 59 -1.16 -13.64 -14.33
C GLN A 59 -0.94 -13.17 -12.89
N LEU A 60 -1.23 -11.90 -12.59
CA LEU A 60 -1.07 -11.33 -11.25
C LEU A 60 -1.94 -12.03 -10.20
N ARG A 61 -3.21 -12.32 -10.52
CA ARG A 61 -4.16 -13.01 -9.61
C ARG A 61 -3.70 -14.39 -9.14
N ARG A 62 -2.77 -15.03 -9.86
CA ARG A 62 -2.21 -16.35 -9.47
C ARG A 62 -1.37 -16.27 -8.21
N PHE A 63 -0.86 -15.08 -7.88
CA PHE A 63 -0.01 -14.81 -6.73
C PHE A 63 -0.71 -13.86 -5.76
N PRO A 64 -0.52 -14.04 -4.44
CA PRO A 64 -1.11 -13.14 -3.46
C PRO A 64 -0.47 -11.75 -3.53
N ALA A 65 -1.26 -10.72 -3.20
CA ALA A 65 -0.74 -9.40 -2.88
C ALA A 65 -0.45 -9.31 -1.37
N VAL A 66 0.67 -8.70 -0.97
CA VAL A 66 0.94 -8.40 0.46
C VAL A 66 0.61 -6.94 0.76
N ASN A 67 -0.25 -6.75 1.75
CA ASN A 67 -0.74 -5.44 2.17
C ASN A 67 -0.68 -5.27 3.68
N ILE A 68 -0.58 -4.01 4.11
CA ILE A 68 -0.81 -3.63 5.50
C ILE A 68 -2.27 -3.19 5.59
N GLU A 69 -2.98 -3.64 6.62
CA GLU A 69 -4.40 -3.29 6.79
C GLU A 69 -4.57 -1.79 7.04
N ASP A 70 -5.61 -1.21 6.45
CA ASP A 70 -6.04 0.15 6.79
C ASP A 70 -6.56 0.19 8.24
N SER A 71 -5.92 1.00 9.08
CA SER A 71 -6.22 1.11 10.51
C SER A 71 -7.44 1.97 10.84
N ALA A 72 -8.18 2.47 9.84
CA ALA A 72 -9.41 3.25 10.10
C ALA A 72 -10.45 2.45 10.89
N ARG A 73 -11.09 3.12 11.85
CA ARG A 73 -12.11 2.56 12.74
C ARG A 73 -13.50 3.10 12.42
N THR A 74 -13.61 4.37 12.04
CA THR A 74 -14.88 5.05 11.74
C THR A 74 -15.11 5.23 10.24
N LEU A 75 -14.08 5.64 9.50
CA LEU A 75 -14.08 5.77 8.05
C LEU A 75 -14.00 4.39 7.38
N THR A 76 -14.55 4.30 6.17
CA THR A 76 -14.45 3.08 5.36
C THR A 76 -12.97 2.75 5.08
N LYS A 77 -12.55 1.57 5.52
CA LYS A 77 -11.22 1.03 5.22
C LYS A 77 -11.02 0.90 3.71
N ARG A 78 -9.84 1.28 3.23
CA ARG A 78 -9.43 1.09 1.84
C ARG A 78 -8.53 -0.13 1.73
N VAL A 79 -8.75 -0.92 0.69
CA VAL A 79 -7.83 -1.99 0.29
C VAL A 79 -7.02 -1.47 -0.88
N ALA A 80 -5.74 -1.27 -0.68
CA ALA A 80 -4.84 -0.79 -1.72
C ALA A 80 -4.27 -1.96 -2.53
N TRP A 81 -4.05 -1.75 -3.84
CA TRP A 81 -3.17 -2.59 -4.66
C TRP A 81 -3.52 -4.09 -4.78
N ARG A 82 -4.75 -4.48 -4.43
CA ARG A 82 -5.28 -5.84 -4.62
C ARG A 82 -6.28 -5.85 -5.76
N LEU A 83 -6.08 -6.75 -6.73
CA LEU A 83 -7.05 -6.93 -7.80
C LEU A 83 -8.32 -7.65 -7.28
N PRO A 84 -9.50 -7.40 -7.88
CA PRO A 84 -10.68 -8.20 -7.62
C PRO A 84 -10.40 -9.69 -7.82
N GLY A 85 -10.70 -10.51 -6.82
CA GLY A 85 -10.45 -11.96 -6.83
C GLY A 85 -9.00 -12.39 -6.57
N GLN A 86 -8.07 -11.47 -6.36
CA GLN A 86 -6.70 -11.81 -5.96
C GLN A 86 -6.66 -12.14 -4.45
N LYS A 87 -5.88 -13.18 -4.11
CA LYS A 87 -5.59 -13.53 -2.72
C LYS A 87 -4.77 -12.42 -2.06
N GLU A 88 -4.93 -12.27 -0.75
CA GLU A 88 -4.26 -11.24 0.02
C GLU A 88 -3.60 -11.84 1.25
N ILE A 89 -2.41 -11.34 1.56
CA ILE A 89 -1.72 -11.57 2.83
C ILE A 89 -1.65 -10.23 3.53
N ILE A 90 -2.27 -10.15 4.71
CA ILE A 90 -2.21 -8.96 5.56
C ILE A 90 -1.05 -9.12 6.54
N VAL A 91 -0.19 -8.11 6.60
CA VAL A 91 0.97 -8.05 7.51
C VAL A 91 0.86 -6.83 8.43
N PRO A 92 1.47 -6.88 9.63
CA PRO A 92 1.30 -5.82 10.63
C PRO A 92 2.06 -4.53 10.30
N ASP A 93 3.17 -4.61 9.58
CA ASP A 93 4.07 -3.48 9.36
C ASP A 93 4.87 -3.59 8.04
N MET A 94 5.59 -2.51 7.73
CA MET A 94 6.41 -2.41 6.52
C MET A 94 7.60 -3.36 6.54
N GLU A 95 8.17 -3.64 7.71
CA GLU A 95 9.30 -4.57 7.84
C GLU A 95 8.88 -5.98 7.42
N THR A 96 7.75 -6.45 7.94
CA THR A 96 7.17 -7.74 7.58
C THR A 96 6.74 -7.77 6.11
N LYS A 97 6.22 -6.66 5.58
CA LYS A 97 5.89 -6.53 4.14
C LYS A 97 7.14 -6.68 3.25
N ILE A 98 8.25 -6.08 3.65
CA ILE A 98 9.54 -6.20 2.94
C ILE A 98 10.09 -7.61 3.08
N ALA A 99 10.04 -8.22 4.26
CA ALA A 99 10.48 -9.61 4.46
C ALA A 99 9.69 -10.60 3.58
N ALA A 100 8.37 -10.43 3.47
CA ALA A 100 7.53 -11.25 2.60
C ALA A 100 7.89 -11.07 1.11
N HIS A 101 8.27 -9.86 0.71
CA HIS A 101 8.77 -9.57 -0.64
C HIS A 101 10.10 -10.28 -0.91
N LEU A 102 11.08 -10.15 -0.01
CA LEU A 102 12.40 -10.78 -0.13
C LEU A 102 12.32 -12.32 -0.16
N ALA A 103 11.32 -12.90 0.50
CA ALA A 103 11.06 -14.34 0.48
C ALA A 103 10.29 -14.83 -0.76
N ALA A 104 10.05 -13.97 -1.76
CA ALA A 104 9.31 -14.27 -2.98
C ALA A 104 7.89 -14.81 -2.77
N LEU A 105 7.28 -14.53 -1.60
CA LEU A 105 5.98 -15.10 -1.22
C LEU A 105 4.80 -14.43 -1.92
N ALA A 106 4.99 -13.21 -2.44
CA ALA A 106 3.92 -12.38 -2.95
C ALA A 106 4.41 -11.19 -3.79
N LEU A 107 3.46 -10.61 -4.51
CA LEU A 107 3.61 -9.35 -5.24
C LEU A 107 3.42 -8.16 -4.30
N VAL A 108 4.25 -7.13 -4.47
CA VAL A 108 4.29 -5.99 -3.53
C VAL A 108 4.32 -4.65 -4.26
N PHE A 109 3.52 -3.71 -3.76
CA PHE A 109 3.73 -2.28 -3.98
C PHE A 109 4.45 -1.68 -2.79
N CYS A 110 5.62 -1.09 -3.01
CA CYS A 110 6.42 -0.40 -2.00
C CYS A 110 6.93 0.95 -2.50
N GLN A 111 7.41 1.77 -1.57
CA GLN A 111 8.02 3.05 -1.92
C GLN A 111 9.37 2.81 -2.61
N ASN A 112 9.72 3.66 -3.57
CA ASN A 112 10.96 3.56 -4.35
C ASN A 112 12.22 3.34 -3.48
N HIS A 113 12.31 4.00 -2.32
CA HIS A 113 13.43 3.83 -1.38
C HIS A 113 13.62 2.37 -0.90
N PHE A 114 12.55 1.59 -0.79
CA PHE A 114 12.60 0.17 -0.43
C PHE A 114 12.72 -0.76 -1.65
N ALA A 115 12.39 -0.28 -2.85
CA ALA A 115 12.42 -1.07 -4.08
C ALA A 115 13.86 -1.31 -4.61
N SER A 116 14.84 -0.56 -4.11
CA SER A 116 16.25 -0.69 -4.50
C SER A 116 17.08 -1.54 -3.54
N GLN A 117 16.45 -2.18 -2.55
CA GLN A 117 17.11 -3.05 -1.57
C GLN A 117 17.12 -4.50 -2.03
#